data_AF-A0A4V4LE58-F1
#
_entry.id   AF-A0A4V4LE58-F1
#
_cell.length_a   1.000
_cell.length_b   1.000
_cell.length_c   1.000
_cell.angle_alpha   90.00
_cell.angle_beta   90.00
_cell.angle_gamma   90.00
#
_symmetry.space_group_name_H-M   'P 1'
#
loop_
_entity.id
_entity.type
_entity.pdbx_description
1 polymer ?
#
loop_
_entity_poly.entity_id
_entity_poly.type
_entity_poly.pdbx_seq_one_letter_code
_entity_poly.pdbx_strand_id
1 'polypeptide(L)'
;RGWLVQDEDDPTRFVDYKLKTSTSYWDHLDPDRMRAPLYQNALQVFISILYLGFYTGAINTINPTGDLDIIEGLLYIFTLGFLCDEIAKFWKVGKYYFGFWNSFNNTLYALLTVSFVTRMIALGHHVGDSNRNKFNELSYNFLAFSAPMFWCRLLLYFDTFRFFGTMLVVLKVMMKESLIFFALLFFVSIGFLQAFVGLDQEDQKLDATNFIIQSMINAVMGSPEFSGFDNFAPPFGLILYYIFTFIVIVLLLNILVALYNSAYEDITEHSIDEYMALFAQKTCQFVRAPDENVFIAPFNLIELVFLVLPFEWWMDKDSYERLNDYVMAVIYSPLLLVTAALETRVAYRVRFNRSRGETDEDTIEEWEQMDGECDFEGDGWVKKCEETKPNVESDGTLVQIKELRKEIEELKEMLRSLKG
;
A
#
# COMPACT_ATOMS: atom_id res chain seq x y z
N ARG A 1 -20.39 10.23 -3.69
CA ARG A 1 -19.99 11.53 -4.29
C ARG A 1 -19.07 12.27 -3.32
N GLY A 2 -18.22 13.22 -3.75
CA GLY A 2 -17.25 13.94 -2.90
C GLY A 2 -17.87 14.94 -1.91
N TRP A 3 -19.09 14.68 -1.47
CA TRP A 3 -19.89 15.59 -0.65
C TRP A 3 -19.80 15.31 0.85
N LEU A 4 -19.27 14.15 1.22
CA LEU A 4 -18.90 13.83 2.60
C LEU A 4 -17.45 14.27 2.82
N VAL A 5 -17.27 15.18 3.77
CA VAL A 5 -15.97 15.74 4.15
C VAL A 5 -15.73 15.40 5.62
N GLN A 6 -14.48 15.18 5.99
CA GLN A 6 -14.11 14.99 7.40
C GLN A 6 -14.40 16.28 8.18
N ASP A 7 -14.97 16.17 9.38
CA ASP A 7 -15.16 17.35 10.25
C ASP A 7 -13.80 17.93 10.63
N GLU A 8 -13.72 19.26 10.73
CA GLU A 8 -12.49 19.95 11.14
C GLU A 8 -12.23 19.79 12.63
N ASP A 9 -13.32 19.82 13.43
CA ASP A 9 -13.27 19.74 14.88
C ASP A 9 -13.26 18.29 15.41
N ASP A 10 -13.88 17.35 14.69
CA ASP A 10 -13.93 15.92 15.04
C ASP A 10 -13.50 15.03 13.85
N PRO A 11 -12.23 14.59 13.80
CA PRO A 11 -11.70 13.78 12.71
C PRO A 11 -12.39 12.42 12.59
N THR A 12 -13.18 12.00 13.59
CA THR A 12 -13.87 10.70 13.59
C THR A 12 -15.24 10.74 12.93
N ARG A 13 -15.70 11.92 12.49
CA ARG A 13 -17.00 12.11 11.84
C ARG A 13 -16.85 12.61 10.40
N PHE A 14 -17.71 12.07 9.54
CA PHE A 14 -17.93 12.62 8.20
C PHE A 14 -19.19 13.47 8.22
N VAL A 15 -19.05 14.73 7.80
CA VAL A 15 -20.15 15.69 7.75
C VAL A 15 -20.49 15.98 6.30
N ASP A 16 -21.76 16.26 6.09
CA ASP A 16 -22.25 16.59 4.78
C ASP A 16 -21.89 18.03 4.39
N TYR A 17 -21.34 18.24 3.19
CA TYR A 17 -20.86 19.55 2.78
C TYR A 17 -22.01 20.57 2.71
N LYS A 18 -21.88 21.68 3.44
CA LYS A 18 -22.96 22.66 3.63
C LYS A 18 -23.36 23.41 2.35
N LEU A 19 -22.46 23.54 1.37
CA LEU A 19 -22.66 24.36 0.16
C LEU A 19 -22.95 23.56 -1.13
N LYS A 20 -23.44 22.30 -1.02
CA LYS A 20 -23.78 21.42 -2.17
C LYS A 20 -24.63 22.05 -3.28
N THR A 21 -25.47 23.00 -2.93
CA THR A 21 -26.46 23.61 -3.82
C THR A 21 -26.02 24.97 -4.35
N SER A 22 -24.87 25.50 -3.88
CA SER A 22 -24.33 26.73 -4.43
C SER A 22 -23.94 26.50 -5.89
N THR A 23 -24.15 27.50 -6.73
CA THR A 23 -23.76 27.46 -8.15
C THR A 23 -22.59 28.40 -8.44
N SER A 24 -22.06 29.04 -7.40
CA SER A 24 -20.90 29.93 -7.48
C SER A 24 -19.63 29.12 -7.56
N TYR A 25 -18.79 29.40 -8.56
CA TYR A 25 -17.51 28.74 -8.76
C TYR A 25 -16.53 28.97 -7.60
N TRP A 26 -16.56 30.17 -7.01
CA TRP A 26 -15.68 30.56 -5.92
C TRP A 26 -16.01 29.84 -4.61
N ASP A 27 -17.28 29.53 -4.37
CA ASP A 27 -17.74 28.79 -3.19
C ASP A 27 -17.29 27.31 -3.19
N HIS A 28 -16.78 26.82 -4.32
CA HIS A 28 -16.22 25.48 -4.48
C HIS A 28 -14.68 25.50 -4.57
N LEU A 29 -14.06 26.68 -4.64
CA LEU A 29 -12.60 26.85 -4.68
C LEU A 29 -12.04 26.92 -3.26
N ASP A 30 -12.32 25.88 -2.49
CA ASP A 30 -11.91 25.78 -1.10
C ASP A 30 -10.83 24.68 -0.96
N PRO A 31 -9.62 24.99 -0.44
CA PRO A 31 -8.58 24.00 -0.15
C PRO A 31 -9.09 22.81 0.67
N ASP A 32 -10.09 23.01 1.54
CA ASP A 32 -10.64 21.95 2.39
C ASP A 32 -11.34 20.85 1.57
N ARG A 33 -11.68 21.11 0.31
CA ARG A 33 -12.17 20.06 -0.60
C ARG A 33 -11.13 18.98 -0.86
N MET A 34 -9.84 19.29 -0.75
CA MET A 34 -8.78 18.29 -0.83
C MET A 34 -8.81 17.30 0.34
N ARG A 35 -9.51 17.60 1.43
CA ARG A 35 -9.70 16.66 2.55
C ARG A 35 -10.65 15.51 2.19
N ALA A 36 -11.48 15.65 1.16
CA ALA A 36 -12.42 14.59 0.79
C ALA A 36 -11.68 13.36 0.22
N PRO A 37 -11.94 12.14 0.71
CA PRO A 37 -11.26 10.91 0.28
C PRO A 37 -11.29 10.66 -1.22
N LEU A 38 -12.38 11.06 -1.89
CA LEU A 38 -12.53 10.89 -3.34
C LEU A 38 -11.48 11.68 -4.13
N TYR A 39 -11.26 12.95 -3.77
CA TYR A 39 -10.31 13.82 -4.46
C TYR A 39 -8.87 13.42 -4.13
N GLN A 40 -8.60 13.02 -2.88
CA GLN A 40 -7.30 12.48 -2.50
C GLN A 40 -6.95 11.22 -3.29
N ASN A 41 -7.88 10.26 -3.38
CA ASN A 41 -7.69 9.04 -4.15
C ASN A 41 -7.45 9.36 -5.63
N ALA A 42 -8.27 10.22 -6.24
CA ALA A 42 -8.10 10.61 -7.64
C ALA A 42 -6.74 11.27 -7.92
N LEU A 43 -6.29 12.15 -7.03
CA LEU A 43 -4.98 12.78 -7.15
C LEU A 43 -3.84 11.75 -6.97
N GLN A 44 -3.95 10.82 -6.02
CA GLN A 44 -2.96 9.73 -5.87
C GLN A 44 -2.87 8.84 -7.11
N VAL A 45 -4.00 8.53 -7.75
CA VAL A 45 -4.02 7.81 -9.03
C VAL A 45 -3.31 8.63 -10.10
N PHE A 46 -3.64 9.91 -10.24
CA PHE A 46 -3.01 10.80 -11.23
C PHE A 46 -1.49 10.89 -11.04
N ILE A 47 -1.03 11.12 -9.80
CA ILE A 47 0.40 11.16 -9.48
C ILE A 47 1.06 9.80 -9.77
N SER A 48 0.38 8.68 -9.52
CA SER A 48 0.91 7.34 -9.82
C SER A 48 1.05 7.09 -11.33
N ILE A 49 0.11 7.57 -12.14
CA ILE A 49 0.22 7.52 -13.61
C ILE A 49 1.39 8.39 -14.09
N LEU A 50 1.51 9.60 -13.53
CA LEU A 50 2.60 10.51 -13.85
C LEU A 50 3.97 9.90 -13.47
N TYR A 51 4.05 9.27 -12.30
CA TYR A 51 5.24 8.54 -11.84
C TYR A 51 5.61 7.37 -12.77
N LEU A 52 4.63 6.61 -13.26
CA LEU A 52 4.85 5.60 -14.30
C LEU A 52 5.33 6.22 -15.62
N GLY A 53 4.84 7.40 -15.96
CA GLY A 53 5.31 8.19 -17.10
C GLY A 53 6.79 8.57 -16.98
N PHE A 54 7.21 9.06 -15.81
CA PHE A 54 8.63 9.35 -15.54
C PHE A 54 9.49 8.10 -15.56
N TYR A 55 9.02 6.99 -14.99
CA TYR A 55 9.73 5.72 -15.06
C TYR A 55 9.93 5.24 -16.49
N THR A 56 8.86 5.26 -17.29
CA THR A 56 8.90 4.87 -18.71
C THR A 56 9.81 5.81 -19.51
N GLY A 57 9.79 7.11 -19.20
CA GLY A 57 10.71 8.08 -19.78
C GLY A 57 12.16 7.73 -19.44
N ALA A 58 12.49 7.56 -18.16
CA ALA A 58 13.84 7.28 -17.67
C ALA A 58 14.44 5.97 -18.23
N ILE A 59 13.62 4.93 -18.45
CA ILE A 59 14.07 3.69 -19.10
C ILE A 59 14.29 3.85 -20.60
N ASN A 60 13.49 4.68 -21.28
CA ASN A 60 13.67 4.90 -22.71
C ASN A 60 14.80 5.89 -23.02
N THR A 61 15.19 6.75 -22.06
CA THR A 61 16.27 7.73 -22.18
C THR A 61 17.57 7.26 -21.50
N ILE A 62 17.90 5.97 -21.58
CA ILE A 62 19.17 5.45 -21.05
C ILE A 62 20.33 6.17 -21.73
N ASN A 63 21.05 6.99 -20.96
CA ASN A 63 22.16 7.77 -21.47
C ASN A 63 23.51 7.09 -21.12
N PRO A 64 24.27 6.61 -22.12
CA PRO A 64 25.56 5.96 -21.89
C PRO A 64 26.64 6.92 -21.35
N THR A 65 26.49 8.25 -21.53
CA THR A 65 27.47 9.24 -21.05
C THR A 65 27.44 9.42 -19.54
N GLY A 66 26.41 8.90 -18.87
CA GLY A 66 26.29 8.90 -17.42
C GLY A 66 25.98 10.27 -16.83
N ASP A 67 25.32 11.14 -17.58
CA ASP A 67 24.72 12.38 -17.08
C ASP A 67 23.32 12.08 -16.52
N LEU A 68 22.93 12.78 -15.46
CA LEU A 68 21.58 12.69 -14.90
C LEU A 68 20.60 13.40 -15.82
N ASP A 69 19.64 12.65 -16.36
CA ASP A 69 18.53 13.24 -17.09
C ASP A 69 17.57 13.96 -16.13
N ILE A 70 16.90 14.99 -16.61
CA ILE A 70 15.88 15.72 -15.83
C ILE A 70 14.76 14.76 -15.44
N ILE A 71 14.38 13.84 -16.33
CA ILE A 71 13.35 12.83 -16.09
C ILE A 71 13.79 11.85 -14.99
N GLU A 72 15.04 11.41 -15.02
CA GLU A 72 15.63 10.54 -13.98
C GLU A 72 15.65 11.26 -12.62
N GLY A 73 16.04 12.54 -12.61
CA GLY A 73 15.99 13.38 -11.40
C GLY A 73 14.57 13.51 -10.82
N LEU A 74 13.57 13.76 -11.68
CA LEU A 74 12.16 13.82 -11.27
C LEU A 74 11.66 12.48 -10.72
N LEU A 75 12.04 11.36 -11.36
CA LEU A 75 11.72 10.03 -10.87
C LEU A 75 12.23 9.84 -9.44
N TYR A 76 13.51 10.15 -9.17
CA TYR A 76 14.10 10.00 -7.85
C TYR A 76 13.49 10.95 -6.80
N ILE A 77 13.16 12.19 -7.17
CA ILE A 77 12.44 13.12 -6.27
C ILE A 77 11.08 12.54 -5.90
N PHE A 78 10.34 11.98 -6.86
CA PHE A 78 9.06 11.35 -6.59
C PHE A 78 9.21 10.13 -5.69
N THR A 79 10.19 9.25 -5.96
CA THR A 79 10.50 8.11 -5.11
C THR A 79 10.83 8.55 -3.68
N LEU A 80 11.61 9.62 -3.51
CA LEU A 80 11.95 10.15 -2.19
C LEU A 80 10.71 10.64 -1.44
N GLY A 81 9.81 11.37 -2.12
CA GLY A 81 8.56 11.83 -1.51
C GLY A 81 7.69 10.67 -1.04
N PHE A 82 7.53 9.64 -1.88
CA PHE A 82 6.81 8.42 -1.50
C PHE A 82 7.48 7.65 -0.36
N LEU A 83 8.81 7.58 -0.34
CA LEU A 83 9.56 6.91 0.71
C LEU A 83 9.40 7.63 2.05
N CYS A 84 9.49 8.96 2.07
CA CYS A 84 9.28 9.77 3.27
C CYS A 84 7.86 9.62 3.82
N ASP A 85 6.83 9.60 2.94
CA ASP A 85 5.43 9.37 3.33
C ASP A 85 5.26 7.99 4.00
N GLU A 86 5.87 6.96 3.42
CA GLU A 86 5.77 5.61 3.98
C GLU A 86 6.54 5.44 5.30
N ILE A 87 7.69 6.10 5.45
CA ILE A 87 8.43 6.14 6.71
C ILE A 87 7.61 6.86 7.80
N ALA A 88 6.97 7.98 7.47
CA ALA A 88 6.16 8.73 8.42
C ALA A 88 4.96 7.89 8.91
N LYS A 89 4.25 7.23 7.99
CA LYS A 89 3.15 6.31 8.34
C LYS A 89 3.63 5.13 9.17
N PHE A 90 4.77 4.53 8.81
CA PHE A 90 5.37 3.44 9.57
C PHE A 90 5.73 3.88 10.99
N TRP A 91 6.23 5.11 11.17
CA TRP A 91 6.57 5.62 12.48
C TRP A 91 5.34 5.89 13.35
N LYS A 92 4.26 6.44 12.77
CA LYS A 92 3.00 6.74 13.48
C LYS A 92 2.20 5.47 13.85
N VAL A 93 2.06 4.53 12.92
CA VAL A 93 1.16 3.36 13.07
C VAL A 93 1.91 2.11 13.57
N GLY A 94 3.22 2.03 13.33
CA GLY A 94 4.04 0.90 13.72
C GLY A 94 3.69 -0.40 12.99
N LYS A 95 3.69 -1.52 13.72
CA LYS A 95 3.51 -2.88 13.17
C LYS A 95 2.20 -3.06 12.40
N TYR A 96 1.13 -2.35 12.78
CA TYR A 96 -0.18 -2.48 12.16
C TYR A 96 -0.24 -1.95 10.72
N TYR A 97 0.76 -1.16 10.30
CA TYR A 97 0.90 -0.68 8.93
C TYR A 97 1.48 -1.71 7.97
N PHE A 98 1.95 -2.85 8.48
CA PHE A 98 2.56 -3.90 7.66
C PHE A 98 1.48 -4.70 6.90
N GLY A 99 1.07 -4.19 5.75
CA GLY A 99 0.20 -4.86 4.80
C GLY A 99 0.97 -5.47 3.61
N PHE A 100 0.35 -6.42 2.92
CA PHE A 100 0.93 -7.07 1.72
C PHE A 100 1.30 -6.04 0.64
N TRP A 101 0.35 -5.20 0.25
CA TRP A 101 0.57 -4.14 -0.76
C TRP A 101 1.57 -3.09 -0.31
N ASN A 102 1.61 -2.84 0.99
CA ASN A 102 2.54 -1.89 1.56
C ASN A 102 3.98 -2.42 1.50
N SER A 103 4.18 -3.69 1.82
CA SER A 103 5.46 -4.40 1.65
C SER A 103 5.91 -4.44 0.19
N PHE A 104 4.96 -4.65 -0.73
CA PHE A 104 5.22 -4.61 -2.17
C PHE A 104 5.72 -3.23 -2.63
N ASN A 105 5.04 -2.16 -2.23
CA ASN A 105 5.45 -0.78 -2.52
C ASN A 105 6.79 -0.42 -1.88
N ASN A 106 7.03 -0.84 -0.63
CA ASN A 106 8.32 -0.63 0.05
C ASN A 106 9.47 -1.34 -0.66
N THR A 107 9.24 -2.54 -1.19
CA THR A 107 10.24 -3.26 -1.98
C THR A 107 10.56 -2.51 -3.28
N LEU A 108 9.56 -1.93 -3.94
CA LEU A 108 9.76 -1.06 -5.11
C LEU A 108 10.65 0.15 -4.76
N TYR A 109 10.33 0.87 -3.68
CA TYR A 109 11.11 2.03 -3.27
C TYR A 109 12.53 1.65 -2.83
N ALA A 110 12.71 0.49 -2.19
CA ALA A 110 14.01 -0.02 -1.82
C ALA A 110 14.88 -0.31 -3.06
N LEU A 111 14.33 -0.95 -4.10
CA LEU A 111 15.06 -1.21 -5.35
C LEU A 111 15.48 0.11 -6.04
N LEU A 112 14.60 1.11 -6.06
CA LEU A 112 14.93 2.43 -6.61
C LEU A 112 15.95 3.19 -5.77
N THR A 113 15.90 3.03 -4.45
CA THR A 113 16.93 3.59 -3.55
C THR A 113 18.28 2.96 -3.84
N VAL A 114 18.36 1.64 -4.05
CA VAL A 114 19.60 0.95 -4.45
C VAL A 114 20.07 1.44 -5.82
N SER A 115 19.16 1.58 -6.79
CA SER A 115 19.46 2.16 -8.11
C SER A 115 20.02 3.58 -7.98
N PHE A 116 19.43 4.44 -7.14
CA PHE A 116 19.90 5.79 -6.89
C PHE A 116 21.28 5.82 -6.21
N VAL A 117 21.49 5.02 -5.17
CA VAL A 117 22.77 4.98 -4.44
C VAL A 117 23.89 4.49 -5.36
N THR A 118 23.65 3.43 -6.13
CA THR A 118 24.62 2.92 -7.12
C THR A 118 24.91 3.96 -8.20
N ARG A 119 23.91 4.75 -8.61
CA ARG A 119 24.07 5.90 -9.52
C ARG A 119 24.95 7.00 -8.93
N MET A 120 24.72 7.38 -7.68
CA MET A 120 25.53 8.40 -7.00
C MET A 120 26.98 7.94 -6.84
N ILE A 121 27.21 6.65 -6.55
CA ILE A 121 28.54 6.06 -6.52
C ILE A 121 29.19 6.15 -7.91
N ALA A 122 28.47 5.82 -8.98
CA ALA A 122 28.98 5.91 -10.36
C ALA A 122 29.41 7.34 -10.74
N LEU A 123 28.63 8.35 -10.35
CA LEU A 123 28.95 9.77 -10.59
C LEU A 123 30.17 10.26 -9.78
N GLY A 124 30.47 9.64 -8.64
CA GLY A 124 31.66 9.91 -7.85
C GLY A 124 32.96 9.46 -8.51
N HIS A 125 32.90 8.58 -9.52
CA HIS A 125 34.06 8.11 -10.28
C HIS A 125 34.37 9.02 -11.49
N HIS A 126 35.65 9.19 -11.81
CA HIS A 126 36.11 9.99 -12.93
C HIS A 126 35.54 9.49 -14.28
N VAL A 127 35.33 10.41 -15.21
CA VAL A 127 34.83 10.11 -16.57
C VAL A 127 35.84 9.18 -17.26
N GLY A 128 35.40 7.97 -17.64
CA GLY A 128 36.22 6.98 -18.35
C GLY A 128 36.76 5.81 -17.51
N ASP A 129 36.50 5.76 -16.22
CA ASP A 129 36.83 4.59 -15.39
C ASP A 129 35.89 3.40 -15.69
N SER A 130 36.45 2.18 -15.81
CA SER A 130 35.68 0.94 -16.00
C SER A 130 34.68 0.72 -14.88
N ASN A 131 35.02 1.15 -13.66
CA ASN A 131 34.13 1.04 -12.50
C ASN A 131 32.88 1.91 -12.64
N ARG A 132 32.98 3.10 -13.25
CA ARG A 132 31.83 3.97 -13.50
C ARG A 132 30.79 3.30 -14.40
N ASN A 133 31.25 2.64 -15.47
CA ASN A 133 30.35 1.94 -16.39
C ASN A 133 29.64 0.77 -15.70
N LYS A 134 30.35 -0.01 -14.86
CA LYS A 134 29.77 -1.12 -14.11
C LYS A 134 28.67 -0.66 -13.14
N PHE A 135 28.91 0.40 -12.37
CA PHE A 135 27.91 0.92 -11.43
C PHE A 135 26.71 1.56 -12.15
N ASN A 136 26.94 2.21 -13.29
CA ASN A 136 25.85 2.71 -14.15
C ASN A 136 24.99 1.56 -14.69
N GLU A 137 25.61 0.51 -15.22
CA GLU A 137 24.90 -0.67 -15.71
C GLU A 137 24.11 -1.35 -14.59
N LEU A 138 24.71 -1.51 -13.40
CA LEU A 138 24.04 -2.08 -12.24
C LEU A 138 22.82 -1.24 -11.81
N SER A 139 22.95 0.08 -11.78
CA SER A 139 21.84 1.00 -11.45
C SER A 139 20.66 0.84 -12.43
N TYR A 140 20.95 0.76 -13.73
CA TYR A 140 19.93 0.53 -14.76
C TYR A 140 19.33 -0.88 -14.69
N ASN A 141 20.12 -1.90 -14.35
CA ASN A 141 19.62 -3.27 -14.16
C ASN A 141 18.61 -3.32 -12.99
N PHE A 142 18.89 -2.65 -11.87
CA PHE A 142 17.93 -2.54 -10.76
C PHE A 142 16.67 -1.77 -11.16
N LEU A 143 16.82 -0.67 -11.93
CA LEU A 143 15.69 0.09 -12.44
C LEU A 143 14.82 -0.79 -13.36
N ALA A 144 15.41 -1.51 -14.32
CA ALA A 144 14.69 -2.42 -15.21
C ALA A 144 14.04 -3.59 -14.47
N PHE A 145 14.70 -4.14 -13.46
CA PHE A 145 14.13 -5.21 -12.63
C PHE A 145 12.87 -4.76 -11.88
N SER A 146 12.76 -3.47 -11.57
CA SER A 146 11.57 -2.89 -10.91
C SER A 146 10.37 -2.70 -11.83
N ALA A 147 10.48 -2.92 -13.15
CA ALA A 147 9.41 -2.65 -14.12
C ALA A 147 8.08 -3.32 -13.79
N PRO A 148 8.04 -4.64 -13.50
CA PRO A 148 6.76 -5.30 -13.21
C PRO A 148 6.10 -4.68 -11.98
N MET A 149 6.88 -4.21 -11.00
CA MET A 149 6.36 -3.63 -9.77
C MET A 149 5.68 -2.28 -9.99
N PHE A 150 6.21 -1.43 -10.88
CA PHE A 150 5.55 -0.19 -11.28
C PHE A 150 4.17 -0.44 -11.90
N TRP A 151 4.06 -1.43 -12.79
CA TRP A 151 2.80 -1.78 -13.43
C TRP A 151 1.82 -2.45 -12.45
N CYS A 152 2.30 -3.36 -11.61
CA CYS A 152 1.49 -3.98 -10.55
C CYS A 152 0.95 -2.95 -9.57
N ARG A 153 1.73 -1.89 -9.24
CA ARG A 153 1.24 -0.80 -8.38
C ARG A 153 0.01 -0.11 -8.97
N LEU A 154 -0.04 0.08 -10.29
CA LEU A 154 -1.21 0.71 -10.94
C LEU A 154 -2.48 -0.15 -10.79
N LEU A 155 -2.33 -1.48 -10.77
CA LEU A 155 -3.44 -2.40 -10.50
C LEU A 155 -4.10 -2.15 -9.14
N LEU A 156 -3.34 -1.65 -8.16
CA LEU A 156 -3.87 -1.38 -6.82
C LEU A 156 -4.88 -0.25 -6.78
N TYR A 157 -4.79 0.71 -7.70
CA TYR A 157 -5.71 1.84 -7.74
C TYR A 157 -7.01 1.51 -8.49
N PHE A 158 -7.04 0.39 -9.23
CA PHE A 158 -8.25 -0.11 -9.88
C PHE A 158 -9.22 -0.81 -8.91
N ASP A 159 -8.83 -1.00 -7.65
CA ASP A 159 -9.69 -1.50 -6.56
C ASP A 159 -10.99 -0.69 -6.36
N THR A 160 -11.02 0.57 -6.83
CA THR A 160 -12.20 1.45 -6.83
C THR A 160 -13.36 0.86 -7.66
N PHE A 161 -13.06 -0.03 -8.60
CA PHE A 161 -14.08 -0.77 -9.34
C PHE A 161 -14.36 -2.09 -8.64
N ARG A 162 -15.63 -2.37 -8.35
CA ARG A 162 -16.08 -3.60 -7.65
C ARG A 162 -15.43 -4.88 -8.17
N PHE A 163 -15.43 -5.09 -9.48
CA PHE A 163 -14.84 -6.30 -10.09
C PHE A 163 -13.34 -6.46 -9.77
N PHE A 164 -12.56 -5.40 -9.93
CA PHE A 164 -11.12 -5.42 -9.68
C PHE A 164 -10.81 -5.45 -8.18
N GLY A 165 -11.58 -4.74 -7.36
CA GLY A 165 -11.47 -4.76 -5.90
C GLY A 165 -11.62 -6.17 -5.34
N THR A 166 -12.70 -6.87 -5.70
CA THR A 166 -12.91 -8.27 -5.30
C THR A 166 -11.77 -9.17 -5.79
N MET A 167 -11.31 -9.02 -7.05
CA MET A 167 -10.22 -9.83 -7.58
C MET A 167 -8.88 -9.60 -6.82
N LEU A 168 -8.59 -8.37 -6.39
CA LEU A 168 -7.40 -8.08 -5.58
C LEU A 168 -7.49 -8.70 -4.19
N VAL A 169 -8.69 -8.77 -3.59
CA VAL A 169 -8.92 -9.50 -2.34
C VAL A 169 -8.67 -10.99 -2.54
N VAL A 170 -9.21 -11.58 -3.61
CA VAL A 170 -8.98 -12.97 -4.00
C VAL A 170 -7.48 -13.28 -4.09
N LEU A 171 -6.73 -12.49 -4.86
CA LEU A 171 -5.29 -12.66 -5.01
C LEU A 171 -4.56 -12.58 -3.66
N LYS A 172 -4.92 -11.61 -2.81
CA LYS A 172 -4.31 -11.44 -1.48
C LYS A 172 -4.55 -12.65 -0.58
N VAL A 173 -5.78 -13.18 -0.54
CA VAL A 173 -6.12 -14.34 0.29
C VAL A 173 -5.43 -15.60 -0.23
N MET A 174 -5.46 -15.84 -1.55
CA MET A 174 -4.75 -16.97 -2.17
C MET A 174 -3.24 -16.94 -1.90
N MET A 175 -2.61 -15.77 -1.97
CA MET A 175 -1.19 -15.62 -1.63
C MET A 175 -0.88 -15.90 -0.16
N LYS A 176 -1.78 -15.55 0.76
CA LYS A 176 -1.64 -15.86 2.18
C LYS A 176 -1.78 -17.35 2.44
N GLU A 177 -2.78 -18.00 1.86
CA GLU A 177 -3.02 -19.44 2.01
C GLU A 177 -1.92 -20.29 1.37
N SER A 178 -1.38 -19.87 0.22
CA SER A 178 -0.26 -20.55 -0.44
C SER A 178 1.07 -20.47 0.31
N LEU A 179 1.22 -19.60 1.32
CA LEU A 179 2.48 -19.48 2.05
C LEU A 179 2.85 -20.79 2.76
N ILE A 180 1.87 -21.47 3.36
CA ILE A 180 2.07 -22.80 3.98
C ILE A 180 2.51 -23.81 2.93
N PHE A 181 1.91 -23.75 1.74
CA PHE A 181 2.28 -24.60 0.62
C PHE A 181 3.72 -24.35 0.14
N PHE A 182 4.12 -23.09 -0.06
CA PHE A 182 5.50 -22.75 -0.43
C PHE A 182 6.50 -23.16 0.63
N ALA A 183 6.14 -23.07 1.92
CA ALA A 183 6.96 -23.59 3.01
C ALA A 183 7.14 -25.11 2.88
N LEU A 184 6.06 -25.87 2.66
CA LEU A 184 6.13 -27.33 2.44
C LEU A 184 7.00 -27.67 1.21
N LEU A 185 6.76 -27.00 0.08
CA LEU A 185 7.53 -27.16 -1.15
C LEU A 185 9.02 -26.89 -0.92
N PHE A 186 9.35 -25.86 -0.15
CA PHE A 186 10.72 -25.51 0.21
C PHE A 186 11.38 -26.60 1.05
N PHE A 187 10.70 -27.10 2.10
CA PHE A 187 11.22 -28.20 2.93
C PHE A 187 11.45 -29.48 2.12
N VAL A 188 10.49 -29.86 1.27
CA VAL A 188 10.64 -31.01 0.37
C VAL A 188 11.82 -30.79 -0.57
N SER A 189 11.93 -29.61 -1.19
CA SER A 189 13.02 -29.28 -2.10
C SER A 189 14.38 -29.34 -1.44
N ILE A 190 14.53 -28.90 -0.18
CA ILE A 190 15.78 -29.04 0.57
C ILE A 190 16.14 -30.51 0.78
N GLY A 191 15.17 -31.37 1.14
CA GLY A 191 15.42 -32.79 1.33
C GLY A 191 15.94 -33.48 0.06
N PHE A 192 15.34 -33.15 -1.09
CA PHE A 192 15.80 -33.65 -2.39
C PHE A 192 17.14 -33.05 -2.79
N LEU A 193 17.37 -31.75 -2.55
CA LEU A 193 18.66 -31.11 -2.81
C LEU A 193 19.78 -31.78 -2.03
N GLN A 194 19.55 -32.07 -0.74
CA GLN A 194 20.50 -32.79 0.09
C GLN A 194 20.80 -34.19 -0.46
N ALA A 195 19.78 -34.91 -0.96
CA ALA A 195 19.97 -36.23 -1.57
C ALA A 195 20.78 -36.15 -2.88
N PHE A 196 20.51 -35.16 -3.75
CA PHE A 196 21.30 -34.94 -4.97
C PHE A 196 22.75 -34.55 -4.68
N VAL A 197 22.98 -33.66 -3.71
CA VAL A 197 24.33 -33.28 -3.28
C VAL A 197 25.07 -34.49 -2.69
N GLY A 198 24.37 -35.37 -1.96
CA GLY A 198 24.94 -36.62 -1.46
C GLY A 198 25.39 -37.57 -2.58
N LEU A 199 24.58 -37.72 -3.64
CA LEU A 199 24.94 -38.52 -4.81
C LEU A 199 26.11 -37.92 -5.61
N ASP A 200 26.19 -36.58 -5.70
CA ASP A 200 27.25 -35.86 -6.41
C ASP A 200 28.62 -35.98 -5.72
N GLN A 201 28.64 -36.07 -4.38
CA GLN A 201 29.89 -36.24 -3.62
C GLN A 201 30.58 -37.59 -3.89
N GLU A 202 29.84 -38.63 -4.26
CA GLU A 202 30.42 -39.91 -4.67
C GLU A 202 31.06 -39.84 -6.07
N ASP A 203 30.57 -38.97 -6.96
CA ASP A 203 30.99 -38.87 -8.37
C ASP A 203 32.16 -37.87 -8.62
N GLN A 204 32.65 -37.18 -7.58
CA GLN A 204 33.79 -36.24 -7.58
C GLN A 204 33.72 -35.06 -8.60
N LYS A 205 32.55 -34.71 -9.13
CA LYS A 205 32.36 -33.57 -10.04
C LYS A 205 31.84 -32.34 -9.31
N LEU A 206 32.74 -31.55 -8.75
CA LEU A 206 32.47 -30.37 -7.89
C LEU A 206 31.74 -29.17 -8.56
N ASP A 207 31.13 -29.31 -9.74
CA ASP A 207 30.49 -28.21 -10.49
C ASP A 207 28.98 -28.41 -10.73
N ALA A 208 28.38 -29.45 -10.15
CA ALA A 208 27.01 -29.85 -10.47
C ALA A 208 25.91 -29.24 -9.58
N THR A 209 26.24 -28.63 -8.44
CA THR A 209 25.21 -28.10 -7.52
C THR A 209 24.37 -27.01 -8.17
N ASN A 210 24.98 -26.13 -8.99
CA ASN A 210 24.25 -25.11 -9.74
C ASN A 210 23.28 -25.72 -10.76
N PHE A 211 23.70 -26.79 -11.44
CA PHE A 211 22.85 -27.54 -12.36
C PHE A 211 21.67 -28.19 -11.62
N ILE A 212 21.92 -28.85 -10.49
CA ILE A 212 20.87 -29.48 -9.66
C ILE A 212 19.84 -28.43 -9.22
N ILE A 213 20.29 -27.29 -8.69
CA ILE A 213 19.39 -26.20 -8.26
C ILE A 213 18.56 -25.68 -9.44
N GLN A 214 19.18 -25.42 -10.60
CA GLN A 214 18.46 -24.96 -11.79
C GLN A 214 17.42 -25.98 -12.26
N SER A 215 17.79 -27.26 -12.34
CA SER A 215 16.87 -28.34 -12.75
C SER A 215 15.72 -28.55 -11.77
N MET A 216 15.95 -28.36 -10.47
CA MET A 216 14.89 -28.40 -9.46
C MET A 216 13.96 -27.20 -9.57
N ILE A 217 14.49 -25.98 -9.78
CA ILE A 217 13.69 -24.78 -10.02
C ILE A 217 12.83 -24.95 -11.28
N ASN A 218 13.41 -25.44 -12.38
CA ASN A 218 12.69 -25.67 -13.63
C ASN A 218 11.54 -26.69 -13.46
N ALA A 219 11.76 -27.76 -12.69
CA ALA A 219 10.71 -28.71 -12.36
C ALA A 219 9.59 -28.09 -11.51
N VAL A 220 9.92 -27.22 -10.53
CA VAL A 220 8.93 -26.46 -9.75
C VAL A 220 8.11 -25.51 -10.65
N MET A 221 8.74 -24.91 -11.66
CA MET A 221 8.08 -24.06 -12.65
C MET A 221 7.24 -24.83 -13.68
N GLY A 222 7.19 -26.17 -13.60
CA GLY A 222 6.40 -27.02 -14.49
C GLY A 222 7.09 -27.42 -15.79
N SER A 223 8.38 -27.15 -15.93
CA SER A 223 9.21 -27.52 -17.09
C SER A 223 10.42 -28.37 -16.67
N PRO A 224 10.22 -29.61 -16.18
CA PRO A 224 11.32 -30.46 -15.74
C PRO A 224 12.19 -30.87 -16.93
N GLU A 225 13.51 -30.80 -16.74
CA GLU A 225 14.47 -31.25 -17.73
C GLU A 225 15.24 -32.46 -17.20
N PHE A 226 15.10 -33.59 -17.89
CA PHE A 226 15.72 -34.85 -17.49
C PHE A 226 17.13 -35.03 -18.07
N SER A 227 17.52 -34.18 -19.01
CA SER A 227 18.85 -34.23 -19.63
C SER A 227 19.91 -33.96 -18.56
N GLY A 228 21.01 -34.73 -18.55
CA GLY A 228 22.09 -34.54 -17.58
C GLY A 228 21.98 -35.37 -16.30
N PHE A 229 20.78 -35.85 -15.90
CA PHE A 229 20.62 -36.74 -14.74
C PHE A 229 21.16 -38.17 -14.96
N ASP A 230 21.37 -38.56 -16.22
CA ASP A 230 22.07 -39.80 -16.60
C ASP A 230 23.56 -39.81 -16.20
N ASN A 231 24.14 -38.66 -15.84
CA ASN A 231 25.53 -38.54 -15.45
C ASN A 231 25.75 -38.54 -13.92
N PHE A 232 24.66 -38.60 -13.13
CA PHE A 232 24.69 -38.56 -11.66
C PHE A 232 24.34 -39.92 -11.08
N ALA A 233 25.35 -40.66 -10.62
CA ALA A 233 25.19 -41.97 -9.97
C ALA A 233 24.06 -42.85 -10.58
N PRO A 234 24.16 -43.27 -11.86
CA PRO A 234 23.10 -44.03 -12.51
C PRO A 234 22.89 -45.38 -11.79
N PRO A 235 21.64 -45.82 -11.53
CA PRO A 235 20.35 -45.24 -11.95
C PRO A 235 19.68 -44.33 -10.90
N PHE A 236 20.31 -44.10 -9.75
CA PHE A 236 19.67 -43.49 -8.59
C PHE A 236 19.33 -42.00 -8.78
N GLY A 237 20.20 -41.23 -9.43
CA GLY A 237 19.94 -39.80 -9.70
C GLY A 237 18.69 -39.59 -10.56
N LEU A 238 18.54 -40.39 -11.62
CA LEU A 238 17.37 -40.35 -12.51
C LEU A 238 16.08 -40.73 -11.77
N ILE A 239 16.11 -41.84 -11.03
CA ILE A 239 14.94 -42.32 -10.25
C ILE A 239 14.51 -41.26 -9.22
N LEU A 240 15.48 -40.68 -8.50
CA LEU A 240 15.22 -39.65 -7.51
C LEU A 240 14.58 -38.41 -8.15
N TYR A 241 15.05 -37.98 -9.33
CA TYR A 241 14.47 -36.85 -10.05
C TYR A 241 13.06 -37.12 -10.58
N TYR A 242 12.76 -38.35 -11.00
CA TYR A 242 11.39 -38.75 -11.33
C TYR A 242 10.45 -38.66 -10.13
N ILE A 243 10.89 -39.15 -8.97
CA ILE A 243 10.11 -39.07 -7.71
C ILE A 243 9.90 -37.60 -7.32
N PHE A 244 10.95 -36.78 -7.37
CA PHE A 244 10.86 -35.35 -7.10
C PHE A 244 9.83 -34.67 -8.01
N THR A 245 9.96 -34.89 -9.32
CA THR A 245 9.07 -34.29 -10.33
C THR A 245 7.63 -34.75 -10.13
N PHE A 246 7.41 -36.02 -9.81
CA PHE A 246 6.08 -36.54 -9.49
C PHE A 246 5.49 -35.86 -8.25
N ILE A 247 6.24 -35.76 -7.16
CA ILE A 247 5.77 -35.11 -5.93
C ILE A 247 5.45 -33.63 -6.19
N VAL A 248 6.36 -32.90 -6.84
CA VAL A 248 6.18 -31.46 -7.08
C VAL A 248 5.04 -31.20 -8.06
N ILE A 249 5.11 -31.76 -9.27
CA ILE A 249 4.16 -31.40 -10.33
C ILE A 249 2.80 -32.08 -10.13
N VAL A 250 2.78 -33.37 -9.79
CA VAL A 250 1.52 -34.14 -9.74
C VAL A 250 0.82 -33.98 -8.40
N LEU A 251 1.55 -33.96 -7.28
CA LEU A 251 0.91 -33.83 -5.97
C LEU A 251 0.82 -32.37 -5.53
N LEU A 252 1.96 -31.70 -5.36
CA LEU A 252 2.01 -30.39 -4.74
C LEU A 252 1.30 -29.32 -5.62
N LEU A 253 1.68 -29.18 -6.89
CA LEU A 253 1.05 -28.15 -7.75
C LEU A 253 -0.46 -28.37 -7.95
N ASN A 254 -0.94 -29.61 -8.04
CA ASN A 254 -2.38 -29.88 -8.14
C ASN A 254 -3.13 -29.54 -6.85
N ILE A 255 -2.54 -29.78 -5.68
CA ILE A 255 -3.12 -29.34 -4.40
C ILE A 255 -3.16 -27.81 -4.35
N LEU A 256 -2.11 -27.11 -4.82
CA LEU A 256 -2.09 -25.66 -4.89
C LEU A 256 -3.24 -25.12 -5.77
N VAL A 257 -3.45 -25.71 -6.95
CA VAL A 257 -4.57 -25.35 -7.84
C VAL A 257 -5.93 -25.60 -7.16
N ALA A 258 -6.07 -26.71 -6.43
CA ALA A 258 -7.31 -26.99 -5.70
C ALA A 258 -7.58 -25.97 -4.58
N LEU A 259 -6.56 -25.60 -3.80
CA LEU A 259 -6.67 -24.56 -2.77
C LEU A 259 -7.02 -23.20 -3.38
N TYR A 260 -6.41 -22.87 -4.52
CA TYR A 260 -6.70 -21.66 -5.27
C TYR A 260 -8.15 -21.59 -5.76
N ASN A 261 -8.68 -22.68 -6.31
CA ASN A 261 -10.08 -22.72 -6.72
C ASN A 261 -11.04 -22.59 -5.52
N SER A 262 -10.75 -23.28 -4.42
CA SER A 262 -11.57 -23.20 -3.20
C SER A 262 -11.58 -21.80 -2.60
N ALA A 263 -10.43 -21.13 -2.51
CA ALA A 263 -10.34 -19.76 -2.00
C ALA A 263 -10.99 -18.74 -2.96
N TYR A 264 -10.90 -18.98 -4.27
CA TYR A 264 -11.59 -18.16 -5.26
C TYR A 264 -13.11 -18.24 -5.09
N GLU A 265 -13.66 -19.45 -4.97
CA GLU A 265 -15.10 -19.69 -4.81
C GLU A 265 -15.66 -18.98 -3.57
N ASP A 266 -15.04 -19.20 -2.41
CA ASP A 266 -15.42 -18.60 -1.11
C ASP A 266 -15.52 -17.07 -1.18
N ILE A 267 -14.54 -16.41 -1.81
CA ILE A 267 -14.52 -14.95 -1.92
C ILE A 267 -15.50 -14.44 -2.98
N THR A 268 -15.70 -15.20 -4.07
CA THR A 268 -16.68 -14.80 -5.09
C THR A 268 -18.11 -14.87 -4.57
N GLU A 269 -18.44 -15.85 -3.72
CA GLU A 269 -19.73 -15.95 -3.05
C GLU A 269 -19.98 -14.74 -2.13
N HIS A 270 -18.94 -14.25 -1.44
CA HIS A 270 -19.00 -13.09 -0.54
C HIS A 270 -18.44 -11.77 -1.14
N SER A 271 -18.46 -11.65 -2.47
CA SER A 271 -17.79 -10.55 -3.17
C SER A 271 -18.29 -9.14 -2.83
N ILE A 272 -19.56 -9.00 -2.44
CA ILE A 272 -20.15 -7.71 -2.04
C ILE A 272 -19.58 -7.28 -0.69
N ASP A 273 -19.61 -8.17 0.29
CA ASP A 273 -19.17 -7.90 1.65
C ASP A 273 -17.68 -7.58 1.69
N GLU A 274 -16.88 -8.36 0.96
CA GLU A 274 -15.44 -8.12 0.82
C GLU A 274 -15.12 -6.79 0.14
N TYR A 275 -15.90 -6.43 -0.89
CA TYR A 275 -15.75 -5.12 -1.53
C TYR A 275 -16.13 -3.97 -0.60
N MET A 276 -17.24 -4.11 0.15
CA MET A 276 -17.67 -3.09 1.12
C MET A 276 -16.63 -2.92 2.25
N ALA A 277 -16.08 -4.03 2.75
CA ALA A 277 -15.01 -4.00 3.76
C ALA A 277 -13.75 -3.32 3.21
N LEU A 278 -13.35 -3.63 1.97
CA LEU A 278 -12.22 -2.98 1.30
C LEU A 278 -12.48 -1.49 1.10
N PHE A 279 -13.68 -1.12 0.67
CA PHE A 279 -14.08 0.28 0.46
C PHE A 279 -14.09 1.08 1.76
N ALA A 280 -14.63 0.51 2.84
CA ALA A 280 -14.61 1.10 4.17
C ALA A 280 -13.18 1.26 4.68
N GLN A 281 -12.35 0.20 4.59
CA GLN A 281 -10.95 0.25 4.97
C GLN A 281 -10.19 1.34 4.19
N LYS A 282 -10.40 1.42 2.88
CA LYS A 282 -9.77 2.42 2.01
C LYS A 282 -10.21 3.84 2.37
N THR A 283 -11.50 4.05 2.65
CA THR A 283 -12.02 5.34 3.08
C THR A 283 -11.40 5.78 4.41
N CYS A 284 -11.30 4.86 5.38
CA CYS A 284 -10.64 5.11 6.66
C CYS A 284 -9.14 5.41 6.53
N GLN A 285 -8.45 4.93 5.48
CA GLN A 285 -7.04 5.27 5.24
C GLN A 285 -6.83 6.73 4.79
N PHE A 286 -7.87 7.37 4.26
CA PHE A 286 -7.84 8.79 3.89
C PHE A 286 -8.23 9.71 5.06
N VAL A 287 -8.77 9.15 6.15
CA VAL A 287 -9.03 9.88 7.39
C VAL A 287 -7.69 10.21 8.02
N ARG A 288 -7.42 11.51 8.22
CA ARG A 288 -6.18 11.99 8.83
C ARG A 288 -6.41 12.51 10.24
N ALA A 289 -5.34 12.57 11.01
CA ALA A 289 -5.36 13.23 12.31
C ALA A 289 -5.61 14.74 12.10
N PRO A 290 -6.29 15.43 13.02
CA PRO A 290 -6.68 16.83 12.87
C PRO A 290 -5.47 17.78 12.75
N ASP A 291 -4.31 17.36 13.28
CA ASP A 291 -3.06 18.12 13.22
C ASP A 291 -2.19 17.81 11.97
N GLU A 292 -2.65 16.96 11.04
CA GLU A 292 -1.87 16.53 9.87
C GLU A 292 -2.43 17.11 8.57
N ASN A 293 -1.63 17.95 7.91
CA ASN A 293 -2.01 18.57 6.65
C ASN A 293 -2.02 17.57 5.49
N VAL A 294 -2.87 17.80 4.50
CA VAL A 294 -3.07 16.88 3.36
C VAL A 294 -2.04 17.15 2.27
N PHE A 295 -0.76 16.88 2.55
CA PHE A 295 0.25 16.86 1.49
C PHE A 295 0.41 15.46 0.91
N ILE A 296 -0.20 15.25 -0.25
CA ILE A 296 -0.04 14.01 -1.01
C ILE A 296 1.38 13.96 -1.60
N ALA A 297 2.07 12.84 -1.42
CA ALA A 297 3.39 12.62 -2.02
C ALA A 297 3.33 12.82 -3.55
N PRO A 298 4.31 13.51 -4.16
CA PRO A 298 5.60 13.96 -3.60
C PRO A 298 5.61 15.39 -3.01
N PHE A 299 4.46 16.07 -2.96
CA PHE A 299 4.37 17.44 -2.44
C PHE A 299 4.65 17.53 -0.93
N ASN A 300 4.58 16.39 -0.22
CA ASN A 300 5.02 16.24 1.17
C ASN A 300 6.49 16.65 1.41
N LEU A 301 7.36 16.54 0.40
CA LEU A 301 8.73 17.05 0.51
C LEU A 301 8.77 18.57 0.66
N ILE A 302 7.82 19.28 0.04
CA ILE A 302 7.74 20.74 0.14
C ILE A 302 7.36 21.12 1.57
N GLU A 303 6.36 20.45 2.14
CA GLU A 303 6.02 20.63 3.55
C GLU A 303 7.21 20.32 4.45
N LEU A 304 7.83 19.15 4.30
CA LEU A 304 8.91 18.72 5.19
C LEU A 304 10.13 19.68 5.14
N VAL A 305 10.55 20.08 3.93
CA VAL A 305 11.76 20.88 3.72
C VAL A 305 11.53 22.38 3.93
N PHE A 306 10.39 22.91 3.46
CA PHE A 306 10.15 24.35 3.45
C PHE A 306 9.19 24.83 4.54
N LEU A 307 8.36 23.96 5.13
CA LEU A 307 7.41 24.35 6.19
C LEU A 307 7.82 23.82 7.56
N VAL A 308 7.91 22.50 7.71
CA VAL A 308 8.14 21.82 9.00
C VAL A 308 9.54 22.10 9.53
N LEU A 309 10.59 21.74 8.78
CA LEU A 309 11.99 21.92 9.21
C LEU A 309 12.35 23.37 9.63
N PRO A 310 11.94 24.42 8.90
CA PRO A 310 12.28 25.79 9.27
C PRO A 310 11.30 26.49 10.23
N PHE A 311 9.99 26.23 10.16
CA PHE A 311 8.99 27.08 10.83
C PHE A 311 8.32 26.44 12.05
N GLU A 312 8.33 25.10 12.19
CA GLU A 312 7.69 24.43 13.33
C GLU A 312 8.29 24.86 14.68
N TRP A 313 9.59 25.18 14.70
CA TRP A 313 10.29 25.53 15.93
C TRP A 313 10.18 27.01 16.33
N TRP A 314 9.71 27.87 15.42
CA TRP A 314 9.76 29.33 15.62
C TRP A 314 8.39 30.04 15.52
N MET A 315 7.40 29.43 14.86
CA MET A 315 6.12 30.07 14.57
C MET A 315 4.98 29.57 15.47
N ASP A 316 4.05 30.47 15.79
CA ASP A 316 2.82 30.15 16.53
C ASP A 316 1.83 29.35 15.66
N LYS A 317 1.01 28.47 16.28
CA LYS A 317 0.17 27.49 15.57
C LYS A 317 -0.77 28.13 14.55
N ASP A 318 -1.48 29.19 14.95
CA ASP A 318 -2.45 29.88 14.09
C ASP A 318 -1.78 30.51 12.84
N SER A 319 -0.53 30.94 12.97
CA SER A 319 0.23 31.52 11.85
C SER A 319 0.79 30.44 10.93
N TYR A 320 1.13 29.29 11.50
CA TYR A 320 1.55 28.10 10.76
C TYR A 320 0.41 27.54 9.90
N GLU A 321 -0.77 27.39 10.46
CA GLU A 321 -1.97 26.93 9.74
C GLU A 321 -2.28 27.84 8.54
N ARG A 322 -2.31 29.17 8.74
CA ARG A 322 -2.55 30.11 7.63
C ARG A 322 -1.51 30.01 6.52
N LEU A 323 -0.22 29.90 6.87
CA LEU A 323 0.85 29.75 5.89
C LEU A 323 0.67 28.45 5.10
N ASN A 324 0.29 27.39 5.80
CA ASN A 324 0.02 26.08 5.21
C ASN A 324 -1.13 26.13 4.21
N ASP A 325 -2.25 26.74 4.59
CA ASP A 325 -3.42 26.92 3.71
C ASP A 325 -3.04 27.67 2.42
N TYR A 326 -2.21 28.71 2.52
CA TYR A 326 -1.71 29.41 1.34
C TYR A 326 -0.85 28.50 0.45
N VAL A 327 0.04 27.69 1.03
CA VAL A 327 0.88 26.77 0.26
C VAL A 327 0.04 25.66 -0.38
N MET A 328 -0.92 25.08 0.34
CA MET A 328 -1.87 24.11 -0.19
C MET A 328 -2.69 24.72 -1.33
N ALA A 329 -3.21 25.93 -1.17
CA ALA A 329 -3.96 26.63 -2.20
C ALA A 329 -3.12 26.86 -3.46
N VAL A 330 -1.84 27.20 -3.33
CA VAL A 330 -0.93 27.39 -4.47
C VAL A 330 -0.64 26.08 -5.19
N ILE A 331 -0.21 25.04 -4.45
CA ILE A 331 0.16 23.74 -5.02
C ILE A 331 -1.04 23.07 -5.69
N TYR A 332 -2.20 23.08 -5.02
CA TYR A 332 -3.41 22.43 -5.50
C TYR A 332 -4.28 23.33 -6.37
N SER A 333 -3.92 24.59 -6.62
CA SER A 333 -4.71 25.51 -7.46
C SER A 333 -5.13 24.93 -8.80
N PRO A 334 -4.29 24.22 -9.59
CA PRO A 334 -4.72 23.68 -10.88
C PRO A 334 -5.79 22.60 -10.72
N LEU A 335 -5.68 21.81 -9.66
CA LEU A 335 -6.62 20.74 -9.34
C LEU A 335 -7.93 21.29 -8.78
N LEU A 336 -7.86 22.27 -7.86
CA LEU A 336 -9.01 22.97 -7.29
C LEU A 336 -9.85 23.64 -8.37
N LEU A 337 -9.22 24.19 -9.42
CA LEU A 337 -9.95 24.74 -10.55
C LEU A 337 -10.76 23.68 -11.32
N VAL A 338 -10.20 22.48 -11.47
CA VAL A 338 -10.86 21.34 -12.13
C VAL A 338 -11.99 20.77 -11.26
N THR A 339 -11.74 20.59 -9.97
CA THR A 339 -12.76 20.09 -9.03
C THR A 339 -13.91 21.08 -8.90
N ALA A 340 -13.63 22.37 -8.73
CA ALA A 340 -14.65 23.42 -8.70
C ALA A 340 -15.48 23.45 -9.99
N ALA A 341 -14.87 23.23 -11.16
CA ALA A 341 -15.58 23.16 -12.44
C ALA A 341 -16.52 21.94 -12.52
N LEU A 342 -16.07 20.78 -12.04
CA LEU A 342 -16.89 19.57 -12.00
C LEU A 342 -18.03 19.71 -10.98
N GLU A 343 -17.75 20.17 -9.76
CA GLU A 343 -18.75 20.36 -8.71
C GLU A 343 -19.79 21.39 -9.13
N THR A 344 -19.39 22.51 -9.74
CA THR A 344 -20.32 23.53 -10.25
C THR A 344 -21.27 22.92 -11.28
N ARG A 345 -20.78 22.06 -12.18
CA ARG A 345 -21.63 21.35 -13.16
C ARG A 345 -22.60 20.39 -12.48
N VAL A 346 -22.15 19.66 -11.46
CA VAL A 346 -23.01 18.78 -10.66
C VAL A 346 -24.06 19.59 -9.92
N ALA A 347 -23.70 20.72 -9.29
CA ALA A 347 -24.61 21.59 -8.58
C ALA A 347 -25.69 22.19 -9.52
N TYR A 348 -25.31 22.59 -10.74
CA TYR A 348 -26.29 22.98 -11.76
C TYR A 348 -27.26 21.85 -12.12
N ARG A 349 -26.75 20.61 -12.25
CA ARG A 349 -27.58 19.44 -12.53
C ARG A 349 -28.53 19.11 -11.37
N VAL A 350 -28.04 19.13 -10.14
CA VAL A 350 -28.86 18.91 -8.93
C VAL A 350 -29.94 19.98 -8.83
N ARG A 351 -29.58 21.26 -9.00
CA ARG A 351 -30.57 22.36 -9.00
C ARG A 351 -31.61 22.21 -10.11
N PHE A 352 -31.20 21.75 -11.29
CA PHE A 352 -32.09 21.47 -12.41
C PHE A 352 -33.04 20.29 -12.12
N ASN A 353 -32.53 19.19 -11.56
CA ASN A 353 -33.33 18.02 -11.17
C ASN A 353 -34.35 18.37 -10.07
N ARG A 354 -33.92 19.09 -9.03
CA ARG A 354 -34.81 19.60 -7.98
C ARG A 354 -35.91 20.51 -8.53
N SER A 355 -35.60 21.35 -9.52
CA SER A 355 -36.60 22.21 -10.17
C SER A 355 -37.67 21.43 -10.95
N ARG A 356 -37.38 20.17 -11.33
CA ARG A 356 -38.31 19.27 -12.01
C ARG A 356 -39.03 18.29 -11.08
N GLY A 357 -38.70 18.29 -9.78
CA GLY A 357 -39.23 17.31 -8.82
C GLY A 357 -38.76 15.88 -9.11
N GLU A 358 -37.72 15.70 -9.91
CA GLU A 358 -37.07 14.40 -10.09
C GLU A 358 -36.23 14.11 -8.83
N THR A 359 -36.21 12.85 -8.39
CA THR A 359 -35.31 12.43 -7.31
C THR A 359 -33.89 12.79 -7.69
N ASP A 360 -33.18 13.47 -6.78
CA ASP A 360 -31.75 13.62 -6.92
C ASP A 360 -31.16 12.21 -7.13
N GLU A 361 -30.17 12.06 -8.01
CA GLU A 361 -29.42 10.80 -8.23
C GLU A 361 -28.59 10.38 -6.98
N ASP A 362 -29.05 10.75 -5.79
CA ASP A 362 -28.61 10.19 -4.53
C ASP A 362 -29.43 8.92 -4.33
N THR A 363 -28.88 7.78 -4.76
CA THR A 363 -29.40 6.47 -4.38
C THR A 363 -29.30 6.39 -2.86
N ILE A 364 -30.42 6.56 -2.16
CA ILE A 364 -30.45 6.39 -0.71
C ILE A 364 -30.29 4.89 -0.47
N GLU A 365 -29.10 4.50 0.01
CA GLU A 365 -28.81 3.10 0.29
C GLU A 365 -29.70 2.60 1.43
N GLU A 366 -30.02 1.30 1.44
CA GLU A 366 -30.97 0.73 2.40
C GLU A 366 -30.58 1.04 3.86
N TRP A 367 -29.28 1.11 4.17
CA TRP A 367 -28.79 1.45 5.50
C TRP A 367 -29.02 2.92 5.89
N GLU A 368 -29.04 3.89 4.95
CA GLU A 368 -29.38 5.29 5.25
C GLU A 368 -30.87 5.45 5.56
N GLN A 369 -31.71 4.58 4.99
CA GLN A 369 -33.15 4.53 5.30
C GLN A 369 -33.40 3.90 6.66
N MET A 370 -32.56 2.92 7.03
CA MET A 370 -32.61 2.20 8.30
C MET A 370 -31.89 2.94 9.44
N ASP A 371 -31.20 4.05 9.18
CA ASP A 371 -30.47 4.83 10.21
C ASP A 371 -31.40 5.35 11.33
N GLY A 372 -32.69 5.55 11.03
CA GLY A 372 -33.72 5.87 12.02
C GLY A 372 -34.41 4.65 12.67
N GLU A 373 -34.18 3.44 12.16
CA GLU A 373 -34.81 2.19 12.61
C GLU A 373 -33.84 1.27 13.38
N CYS A 374 -32.53 1.40 13.15
CA CYS A 374 -31.49 0.65 13.83
C CYS A 374 -31.12 1.29 15.18
N ASP A 375 -31.50 0.64 16.28
CA ASP A 375 -31.08 1.03 17.63
C ASP A 375 -29.66 0.54 17.94
N PHE A 376 -28.66 1.23 17.38
CA PHE A 376 -27.24 0.90 17.60
C PHE A 376 -26.81 1.00 19.07
N GLU A 377 -27.54 1.77 19.89
CA GLU A 377 -27.33 1.86 21.35
C GLU A 377 -27.87 0.62 22.06
N GLY A 378 -29.08 0.15 21.70
CA GLY A 378 -29.71 -1.05 22.23
C GLY A 378 -29.01 -2.35 21.85
N ASP A 379 -28.46 -2.44 20.64
CA ASP A 379 -27.71 -3.60 20.15
C ASP A 379 -26.30 -3.72 20.75
N GLY A 380 -25.88 -2.76 21.57
CA GLY A 380 -24.55 -2.73 22.20
C GLY A 380 -23.40 -2.52 21.21
N TRP A 381 -23.71 -2.23 19.95
CA TRP A 381 -22.73 -1.98 18.90
C TRP A 381 -21.91 -0.72 19.19
N VAL A 382 -22.56 0.37 19.61
CA VAL A 382 -21.89 1.61 20.02
C VAL A 382 -20.86 1.33 21.12
N LYS A 383 -21.24 0.55 22.13
CA LYS A 383 -20.34 0.18 23.22
C LYS A 383 -19.13 -0.64 22.73
N LYS A 384 -19.36 -1.59 21.83
CA LYS A 384 -18.29 -2.39 21.21
C LYS A 384 -17.35 -1.55 20.34
N CYS A 385 -17.89 -0.55 19.62
CA CYS A 385 -17.12 0.44 18.89
C CYS A 385 -16.30 1.34 19.82
N GLU A 386 -16.87 1.80 20.94
CA GLU A 386 -16.14 2.58 21.95
C GLU A 386 -15.01 1.77 22.61
N GLU A 387 -15.24 0.49 22.92
CA GLU A 387 -14.22 -0.40 23.46
C GLU A 387 -13.05 -0.67 22.49
N THR A 388 -13.31 -0.61 21.18
CA THR A 388 -12.30 -0.84 20.13
C THR A 388 -11.67 0.44 19.61
N LYS A 389 -12.25 1.62 19.89
CA LYS A 389 -11.71 2.92 19.47
C LYS A 389 -10.36 3.14 20.19
N PRO A 390 -9.25 3.30 19.46
CA PRO A 390 -7.99 3.70 20.08
C PRO A 390 -8.16 5.10 20.67
N ASN A 391 -7.83 5.25 21.96
CA ASN A 391 -7.93 6.53 22.64
C ASN A 391 -6.76 7.44 22.21
N VAL A 392 -7.01 8.31 21.23
CA VAL A 392 -6.00 9.20 20.63
C VAL A 392 -5.73 10.43 21.50
N GLU A 393 -6.72 10.89 22.28
CA GLU A 393 -6.62 12.13 23.06
C GLU A 393 -5.80 11.98 24.35
N SER A 394 -5.75 10.77 24.92
CA SER A 394 -4.98 10.51 26.13
C SER A 394 -3.86 9.51 25.89
N ASP A 395 -2.62 9.92 26.16
CA ASP A 395 -1.43 9.07 26.14
C ASP A 395 -1.72 7.73 26.84
N GLY A 396 -1.44 6.61 26.18
CA GLY A 396 -1.68 5.26 26.70
C GLY A 396 -1.02 5.04 28.06
N THR A 397 0.08 5.75 28.32
CA THR A 397 0.76 5.80 29.62
C THR A 397 -0.15 6.40 30.71
N LEU A 398 -0.88 7.48 30.42
CA LEU A 398 -1.80 8.11 31.37
C LEU A 398 -3.03 7.25 31.66
N VAL A 399 -3.51 6.49 30.66
CA VAL A 399 -4.61 5.52 30.85
C VAL A 399 -4.17 4.41 31.80
N GLN A 400 -3.00 3.80 31.55
CA GLN A 400 -2.46 2.77 32.42
C GLN A 400 -2.15 3.29 33.83
N ILE A 401 -1.68 4.53 33.97
CA ILE A 401 -1.46 5.16 35.28
C ILE A 401 -2.79 5.38 36.03
N LYS A 402 -3.88 5.74 35.32
CA LYS A 402 -5.21 5.87 35.94
C LYS A 402 -5.75 4.52 36.40
N GLU A 403 -5.58 3.46 35.60
CA GLU A 403 -5.95 2.10 35.99
C GLU A 403 -5.16 1.62 37.21
N LEU A 404 -3.83 1.76 37.19
CA LEU A 404 -2.96 1.46 38.33
C LEU A 404 -3.37 2.21 39.60
N ARG A 405 -3.75 3.49 39.46
CA ARG A 405 -4.21 4.29 40.59
C ARG A 405 -5.50 3.72 41.18
N LYS A 406 -6.42 3.26 40.34
CA LYS A 406 -7.67 2.62 40.74
C LYS A 406 -7.42 1.28 41.44
N GLU A 407 -6.56 0.43 40.88
CA GLU A 407 -6.17 -0.84 41.51
C GLU A 407 -5.50 -0.62 42.88
N ILE A 408 -4.65 0.41 43.00
CA ILE A 408 -4.04 0.80 44.29
C ILE A 408 -5.10 1.26 45.28
N GLU A 409 -6.15 1.93 44.82
CA GLU A 409 -7.26 2.41 45.67
C GLU A 409 -8.11 1.23 46.17
N GLU A 410 -8.46 0.29 45.30
CA GLU A 410 -9.13 -0.97 45.64
C GLU A 410 -8.29 -1.83 46.62
N LEU A 411 -6.98 -1.93 46.38
CA LEU A 411 -6.04 -2.59 47.31
C LEU A 411 -6.01 -1.90 48.68
N LYS A 412 -6.04 -0.57 48.72
CA LYS A 412 -6.10 0.19 49.98
C LYS A 412 -7.41 -0.04 50.72
N GLU A 413 -8.53 -0.16 50.01
CA GLU A 413 -9.83 -0.48 50.60
C GLU A 413 -9.85 -1.90 51.16
N MET A 414 -9.33 -2.90 50.43
CA MET A 414 -9.18 -4.28 50.93
C MET A 414 -8.26 -4.35 52.16
N LEU A 415 -7.17 -3.60 52.18
CA LEU A 415 -6.27 -3.54 53.34
C LEU A 415 -6.93 -2.84 54.54
N ARG A 416 -7.82 -1.88 54.31
CA ARG A 416 -8.61 -1.24 55.37
C ARG A 416 -9.67 -2.18 55.92
N SER A 417 -10.34 -2.97 55.07
CA SER A 417 -11.33 -3.96 55.50
C SER A 417 -10.72 -5.15 56.24
N LEU A 418 -9.45 -5.50 55.98
CA LEU A 418 -8.71 -6.51 56.74
C LEU A 418 -8.21 -6.03 58.12
N LYS A 419 -8.22 -4.72 58.38
CA LYS A 419 -7.77 -4.11 59.65
C LYS A 419 -8.89 -3.84 60.65
N GLY A 420 -10.15 -4.01 60.25
CA GLY A 420 -11.32 -4.05 61.14
C GLY A 420 -11.72 -5.49 61.38
#